data_AF-A0A1G6ZCD3-F1
#
_entry.id   AF-A0A1G6ZCD3-F1
#
_cell.length_a   1.000
_cell.length_b   1.000
_cell.length_c   1.000
_cell.angle_alpha   90.00
_cell.angle_beta   90.00
_cell.angle_gamma   90.00
#
_symmetry.space_group_name_H-M   'P 1'
#
loop_
_entity.id
_entity.type
_entity.pdbx_description
1 polymer ?
#
loop_
_entity_poly.entity_id
_entity_poly.type
_entity_poly.pdbx_seq_one_letter_code
_entity_poly.pdbx_strand_id
1 'polypeptide(L)'
;MPTKLSLMKNPDPFVMDKDTVKKAVADFLLSKGFNCDALLKEKQPGVDVKAVKGGINVFVESKGSQKIGAEPNEVFDNSQIVTHLAMQIHTLMRYAQQNKGDHNVFVLANPDISRIRKEYLRVGRMVEQLGFICMWVQEDQTVKVEGSEKNKLMRIFSPDKRQVEVLFDQEESERFIKFLRNEYSLGESSAKDAVGRINGMLNRGIYNGENEFSPEMEAAIIREYPKSKVDYILALKRFISFQQKRRVEIKGGW
;
A
#
# COMPACT_ATOMS: atom_id res chain seq x y z
N MET A 1 7.87 -1.03 -33.43
CA MET A 1 8.41 -2.41 -33.35
C MET A 1 9.49 -2.43 -32.29
N PRO A 2 9.67 -3.54 -31.54
CA PRO A 2 10.78 -3.66 -30.60
C PRO A 2 12.11 -3.24 -31.24
N THR A 3 13.00 -2.66 -30.44
CA THR A 3 14.33 -2.22 -30.86
C THR A 3 15.41 -3.00 -30.14
N LYS A 4 16.63 -3.00 -30.69
CA LYS A 4 17.79 -3.59 -30.01
C LYS A 4 18.48 -2.53 -29.15
N LEU A 5 18.79 -2.84 -27.89
CA LEU A 5 19.54 -1.95 -27.00
C LEU A 5 20.88 -1.52 -27.62
N SER A 6 21.57 -2.47 -28.25
CA SER A 6 22.85 -2.22 -28.93
C SER A 6 22.77 -1.20 -30.08
N LEU A 7 21.58 -0.91 -30.59
CA LEU A 7 21.36 0.07 -31.66
C LEU A 7 20.87 1.43 -31.13
N MET A 8 20.63 1.55 -29.83
CA MET A 8 20.13 2.77 -29.22
C MET A 8 21.27 3.76 -28.96
N LYS A 9 21.03 5.04 -29.27
CA LYS A 9 21.98 6.13 -28.95
C LYS A 9 22.26 6.21 -27.45
N ASN A 10 21.24 5.97 -26.62
CA ASN A 10 21.34 5.89 -25.17
C ASN A 10 20.65 4.60 -24.73
N PRO A 11 21.39 3.48 -24.61
CA PRO A 11 20.84 2.20 -24.15
C PRO A 11 20.26 2.32 -22.74
N ASP A 12 19.26 1.50 -22.42
CA ASP A 12 18.77 1.41 -21.04
C ASP A 12 19.84 0.78 -20.14
N PRO A 13 19.98 1.23 -18.87
CA PRO A 13 20.97 0.69 -17.95
C PRO A 13 20.69 -0.76 -17.57
N PHE A 14 19.42 -1.19 -17.61
CA PHE A 14 18.99 -2.55 -17.36
C PHE A 14 17.68 -2.85 -18.11
N VAL A 15 17.38 -4.13 -18.27
CA VAL A 15 16.17 -4.65 -18.92
C VAL A 15 15.37 -5.44 -17.92
N MET A 16 14.06 -5.28 -17.96
CA MET A 16 13.17 -5.98 -17.04
C MET A 16 11.83 -6.23 -17.70
N ASP A 17 11.38 -7.48 -17.67
CA ASP A 17 10.06 -7.86 -18.14
C ASP A 17 8.97 -7.60 -17.08
N LYS A 18 7.71 -7.73 -17.50
CA LYS A 18 6.57 -7.45 -16.63
C LYS A 18 6.50 -8.40 -15.41
N ASP A 19 6.88 -9.67 -15.57
CA ASP A 19 6.79 -10.65 -14.48
C ASP A 19 7.83 -10.37 -13.40
N THR A 20 9.03 -9.92 -13.78
CA THR A 20 10.06 -9.46 -12.84
C THR A 20 9.59 -8.23 -12.07
N VAL A 21 9.00 -7.22 -12.75
CA VAL A 21 8.42 -6.04 -12.09
C VAL A 21 7.32 -6.43 -11.10
N LYS A 22 6.41 -7.31 -11.53
CA LYS A 22 5.29 -7.82 -10.71
C LYS A 22 5.79 -8.51 -9.45
N LYS A 23 6.80 -9.38 -9.59
CA LYS A 23 7.42 -10.09 -8.46
C LYS A 23 8.08 -9.11 -7.49
N ALA A 24 8.92 -8.20 -7.99
CA ALA A 24 9.60 -7.21 -7.16
C ALA A 24 8.63 -6.35 -6.34
N VAL A 25 7.50 -5.93 -6.94
CA VAL A 25 6.47 -5.18 -6.23
C VAL A 25 5.72 -6.03 -5.20
N ALA A 26 5.39 -7.29 -5.53
CA ALA A 26 4.77 -8.19 -4.57
C ALA A 26 5.68 -8.43 -3.35
N ASP A 27 6.97 -8.71 -3.59
CA ASP A 27 7.97 -8.91 -2.54
C ASP A 27 8.14 -7.63 -1.69
N PHE A 28 8.15 -6.46 -2.32
CA PHE A 28 8.16 -5.17 -1.62
C PHE A 28 6.92 -5.01 -0.73
N LEU A 29 5.71 -5.23 -1.24
CA LEU A 29 4.47 -5.11 -0.47
C LEU A 29 4.42 -6.10 0.70
N LEU A 30 4.84 -7.36 0.48
CA LEU A 30 4.98 -8.36 1.55
C LEU A 30 5.96 -7.88 2.63
N SER A 31 7.11 -7.31 2.24
CA SER A 31 8.08 -6.74 3.20
C SER A 31 7.51 -5.58 4.02
N LYS A 32 6.45 -4.91 3.54
CA LYS A 32 5.71 -3.85 4.24
C LYS A 32 4.54 -4.39 5.07
N GLY A 33 4.37 -5.71 5.13
CA GLY A 33 3.33 -6.37 5.90
C GLY A 33 1.96 -6.35 5.25
N PHE A 34 1.89 -6.17 3.92
CA PHE A 34 0.65 -6.42 3.18
C PHE A 34 0.51 -7.92 2.91
N ASN A 35 -0.73 -8.39 2.91
CA ASN A 35 -1.06 -9.70 2.37
C ASN A 35 -1.35 -9.53 0.88
N CYS A 36 -0.57 -10.18 0.01
CA CYS A 36 -0.86 -10.19 -1.42
C CYS A 36 -1.86 -11.33 -1.72
N ASP A 37 -2.94 -11.02 -2.45
CA ASP A 37 -3.87 -12.05 -2.92
C ASP A 37 -3.06 -13.06 -3.77
N ALA A 38 -3.20 -14.35 -3.41
CA ALA A 38 -2.43 -15.51 -3.86
C ALA A 38 -1.52 -15.26 -5.07
N LEU A 39 -0.21 -15.18 -4.80
CA LEU A 39 0.84 -15.30 -5.81
C LEU A 39 0.50 -16.47 -6.75
N LEU A 40 0.33 -16.15 -8.04
CA LEU A 40 0.46 -17.08 -9.16
C LEU A 40 -0.66 -18.13 -9.33
N LYS A 41 -1.87 -17.72 -9.77
CA LYS A 41 -2.64 -18.57 -10.70
C LYS A 41 -3.20 -17.75 -11.88
N GLU A 42 -3.15 -18.40 -13.03
CA GLU A 42 -3.38 -17.92 -14.38
C GLU A 42 -4.59 -16.99 -14.57
N LYS A 43 -4.42 -16.03 -15.50
CA LYS A 43 -5.48 -15.29 -16.22
C LYS A 43 -6.77 -15.01 -15.45
N GLN A 44 -6.67 -14.51 -14.22
CA GLN A 44 -7.82 -13.84 -13.63
C GLN A 44 -7.94 -12.43 -14.24
N PRO A 45 -9.13 -12.01 -14.72
CA PRO A 45 -9.34 -10.63 -15.11
C PRO A 45 -9.08 -9.74 -13.90
N GLY A 46 -8.06 -8.89 -13.98
CA GLY A 46 -7.38 -8.38 -12.79
C GLY A 46 -6.37 -7.28 -13.09
N VAL A 47 -6.02 -6.49 -12.08
CA VAL A 47 -4.72 -5.80 -12.02
C VAL A 47 -3.60 -6.82 -11.75
N ASP A 48 -2.36 -6.49 -12.09
CA ASP A 48 -1.22 -7.41 -11.99
C ASP A 48 -0.88 -7.86 -10.55
N VAL A 49 -1.04 -6.97 -9.55
CA VAL A 49 -0.89 -7.30 -8.11
C VAL A 49 -2.03 -6.67 -7.32
N LYS A 50 -2.58 -7.41 -6.37
CA LYS A 50 -3.51 -6.91 -5.37
C LYS A 50 -3.02 -7.26 -3.97
N ALA A 51 -3.03 -6.29 -3.07
CA ALA A 51 -2.57 -6.49 -1.70
C ALA A 51 -3.47 -5.77 -0.69
N VAL A 52 -3.52 -6.27 0.54
CA VAL A 52 -4.35 -5.73 1.60
C VAL A 52 -3.61 -5.65 2.93
N LYS A 53 -3.79 -4.55 3.66
CA LYS A 53 -3.29 -4.37 5.03
C LYS A 53 -4.20 -3.42 5.80
N GLY A 54 -4.72 -3.85 6.96
CA GLY A 54 -5.52 -2.97 7.82
C GLY A 54 -6.72 -2.31 7.12
N GLY A 55 -7.39 -3.03 6.21
CA GLY A 55 -8.51 -2.51 5.41
C GLY A 55 -8.11 -1.65 4.21
N ILE A 56 -6.82 -1.35 4.02
CA ILE A 56 -6.30 -0.65 2.85
C ILE A 56 -6.05 -1.65 1.73
N ASN A 57 -6.65 -1.42 0.56
CA ASN A 57 -6.43 -2.20 -0.64
C ASN A 57 -5.43 -1.49 -1.55
N VAL A 58 -4.46 -2.23 -2.08
CA VAL A 58 -3.50 -1.76 -3.07
C VAL A 58 -3.73 -2.53 -4.36
N PHE A 59 -3.94 -1.79 -5.44
CA PHE A 59 -4.11 -2.32 -6.79
C PHE A 59 -2.96 -1.83 -7.66
N VAL A 60 -2.14 -2.75 -8.16
CA VAL A 60 -0.94 -2.45 -8.94
C VAL A 60 -1.10 -2.97 -10.35
N GLU A 61 -0.94 -2.08 -11.33
CA GLU A 61 -0.74 -2.46 -12.72
C GLU A 61 0.74 -2.32 -13.06
N SER A 62 1.36 -3.32 -13.68
CA SER A 62 2.79 -3.34 -14.00
C SER A 62 3.06 -3.35 -15.50
N LYS A 63 4.21 -2.78 -15.89
CA LYS A 63 4.77 -2.89 -17.24
C LYS A 63 6.27 -3.09 -17.15
N GLY A 64 6.84 -3.85 -18.08
CA GLY A 64 8.29 -3.99 -18.25
C GLY A 64 8.83 -3.10 -19.36
N SER A 65 10.16 -3.01 -19.46
CA SER A 65 10.86 -2.42 -20.62
C SER A 65 10.98 -3.41 -21.78
N GLN A 66 10.62 -4.67 -21.54
CA GLN A 66 10.73 -5.78 -22.49
C GLN A 66 9.52 -6.73 -22.38
N LYS A 67 9.24 -7.43 -23.49
CA LYS A 67 8.23 -8.49 -23.55
C LYS A 67 8.76 -9.75 -22.85
N ILE A 68 7.91 -10.42 -22.09
CA ILE A 68 8.24 -11.72 -21.46
C ILE A 68 8.75 -12.70 -22.53
N GLY A 69 9.91 -13.31 -22.27
CA GLY A 69 10.55 -14.30 -23.14
C GLY A 69 11.20 -13.72 -24.41
N ALA A 70 11.37 -12.40 -24.51
CA ALA A 70 12.15 -11.80 -25.60
C ALA A 70 13.67 -11.99 -25.37
N GLU A 71 14.43 -11.87 -26.45
CA GLU A 71 15.90 -11.89 -26.41
C GLU A 71 16.44 -10.76 -25.50
N PRO A 72 17.49 -10.97 -24.68
CA PRO A 72 17.96 -9.98 -23.71
C PRO A 72 18.28 -8.58 -24.27
N ASN A 73 18.65 -8.49 -25.55
CA ASN A 73 18.97 -7.25 -26.24
C ASN A 73 17.75 -6.58 -26.89
N GLU A 74 16.58 -7.21 -26.93
CA GLU A 74 15.35 -6.69 -27.54
C GLU A 74 14.46 -5.99 -26.50
N VAL A 75 14.21 -4.70 -26.67
CA VAL A 75 13.39 -3.89 -25.75
C VAL A 75 12.27 -3.18 -26.50
N PHE A 76 11.25 -2.73 -25.76
CA PHE A 76 10.18 -1.92 -26.34
C PHE A 76 10.73 -0.61 -26.90
N ASP A 77 10.23 -0.19 -28.06
CA ASP A 77 10.50 1.15 -28.59
C ASP A 77 9.72 2.24 -27.84
N ASN A 78 9.91 3.50 -28.23
CA ASN A 78 9.24 4.61 -27.55
C ASN A 78 7.70 4.57 -27.74
N SER A 79 7.22 4.19 -28.92
CA SER A 79 5.79 4.09 -29.21
C SER A 79 5.10 3.03 -28.34
N GLN A 80 5.78 1.91 -28.11
CA GLN A 80 5.33 0.86 -27.21
C GLN A 80 5.34 1.33 -25.76
N ILE A 81 6.38 2.03 -25.29
CA ILE A 81 6.41 2.61 -23.94
C ILE A 81 5.22 3.57 -23.73
N VAL A 82 4.96 4.48 -24.66
CA VAL A 82 3.83 5.42 -24.58
C VAL A 82 2.50 4.67 -24.54
N THR A 83 2.33 3.68 -25.41
CA THR A 83 1.10 2.86 -25.44
C THR A 83 0.89 2.11 -24.13
N HIS A 84 1.94 1.49 -23.59
CA HIS A 84 1.89 0.75 -22.34
C HIS A 84 1.56 1.63 -21.13
N LEU A 85 2.15 2.83 -21.05
CA LEU A 85 1.86 3.78 -19.99
C LEU A 85 0.40 4.26 -20.06
N ALA A 86 -0.10 4.59 -21.25
CA ALA A 86 -1.50 4.98 -21.44
C ALA A 86 -2.47 3.86 -21.02
N MET A 87 -2.19 2.62 -21.42
CA MET A 87 -2.99 1.45 -21.02
C MET A 87 -2.96 1.19 -19.51
N GLN A 88 -1.81 1.40 -18.86
CA GLN A 88 -1.64 1.26 -17.41
C GLN A 88 -2.53 2.27 -16.67
N ILE A 89 -2.44 3.56 -17.03
CA ILE A 89 -3.26 4.63 -16.45
C ILE A 89 -4.75 4.34 -16.65
N HIS A 90 -5.15 4.01 -17.89
CA HIS A 90 -6.55 3.71 -18.20
C HIS A 90 -7.08 2.52 -17.39
N THR A 91 -6.27 1.48 -17.20
CA THR A 91 -6.66 0.32 -16.39
C THR A 91 -6.89 0.72 -14.94
N LEU A 92 -5.98 1.48 -14.33
CA LEU A 92 -6.14 1.96 -12.96
C LEU A 92 -7.35 2.89 -12.81
N MET A 93 -7.64 3.75 -13.78
CA MET A 93 -8.84 4.60 -13.76
C MET A 93 -10.13 3.76 -13.74
N ARG A 94 -10.20 2.69 -14.55
CA ARG A 94 -11.35 1.76 -14.50
C ARG A 94 -11.48 1.09 -13.13
N TYR A 95 -10.36 0.68 -12.54
CA TYR A 95 -10.34 0.08 -11.21
C TYR A 95 -10.77 1.06 -10.12
N ALA A 96 -10.32 2.31 -10.18
CA ALA A 96 -10.73 3.36 -9.25
C ALA A 96 -12.24 3.64 -9.34
N GLN A 97 -12.80 3.62 -10.56
CA GLN A 97 -14.24 3.78 -10.76
C GLN A 97 -15.05 2.60 -10.19
N GLN A 98 -14.54 1.37 -10.33
CA GLN A 98 -15.19 0.14 -9.86
C GLN A 98 -15.07 -0.05 -8.34
N ASN A 99 -13.94 0.35 -7.76
CA ASN A 99 -13.61 0.17 -6.35
C ASN A 99 -13.65 1.53 -5.64
N LYS A 100 -14.88 2.01 -5.38
CA LYS A 100 -15.09 3.26 -4.65
C LYS A 100 -14.69 3.11 -3.17
N GLY A 101 -14.19 4.19 -2.59
CA GLY A 101 -13.84 4.27 -1.17
C GLY A 101 -12.43 4.81 -0.94
N ASP A 102 -12.24 5.43 0.22
CA ASP A 102 -11.03 6.20 0.54
C ASP A 102 -9.84 5.32 0.97
N HIS A 103 -10.05 4.00 1.03
CA HIS A 103 -9.04 3.02 1.47
C HIS A 103 -8.41 2.25 0.30
N ASN A 104 -8.54 2.75 -0.92
CA ASN A 104 -8.00 2.12 -2.13
C ASN A 104 -6.83 2.92 -2.69
N VAL A 105 -5.72 2.23 -2.95
CA VAL A 105 -4.50 2.78 -3.50
C VAL A 105 -4.26 2.18 -4.88
N PHE A 106 -4.03 3.04 -5.87
CA PHE A 106 -3.80 2.63 -7.25
C PHE A 106 -2.36 2.96 -7.66
N VAL A 107 -1.65 1.95 -8.15
CA VAL A 107 -0.19 2.00 -8.33
C VAL A 107 0.22 1.65 -9.76
N LEU A 108 1.04 2.52 -10.36
CA LEU A 108 1.79 2.23 -11.57
C LEU A 108 3.15 1.63 -11.17
N ALA A 109 3.45 0.42 -11.62
CA ALA A 109 4.75 -0.21 -11.40
C ALA A 109 5.54 -0.34 -12.70
N ASN A 110 6.77 0.19 -12.71
CA ASN A 110 7.63 0.23 -13.90
C ASN A 110 9.12 0.10 -13.53
N PRO A 111 9.98 -0.39 -14.45
CA PRO A 111 11.42 -0.28 -14.33
C PRO A 111 11.86 1.18 -14.24
N ASP A 112 12.82 1.47 -13.36
CA ASP A 112 13.41 2.80 -13.19
C ASP A 112 14.45 3.10 -14.28
N ILE A 113 13.97 3.26 -15.51
CA ILE A 113 14.80 3.61 -16.66
C ILE A 113 14.39 4.96 -17.25
N SER A 114 15.36 5.70 -17.79
CA SER A 114 15.16 7.09 -18.22
C SER A 114 14.09 7.24 -19.30
N ARG A 115 13.88 6.25 -20.18
CA ARG A 115 12.86 6.31 -21.23
C ARG A 115 11.45 6.32 -20.67
N ILE A 116 11.16 5.41 -19.73
CA ILE A 116 9.85 5.35 -19.06
C ILE A 116 9.66 6.58 -18.19
N ARG A 117 10.67 7.00 -17.42
CA ARG A 117 10.65 8.23 -16.62
C ARG A 117 10.29 9.46 -17.46
N LYS A 118 10.90 9.63 -18.63
CA LYS A 118 10.62 10.77 -19.53
C LYS A 118 9.17 10.79 -20.02
N GLU A 119 8.63 9.65 -20.41
CA GLU A 119 7.24 9.56 -20.85
C GLU A 119 6.25 9.76 -19.67
N TYR A 120 6.58 9.22 -18.49
CA TYR A 120 5.84 9.50 -17.26
C TYR A 120 5.77 10.99 -16.94
N LEU A 121 6.90 11.71 -16.98
CA LEU A 121 6.96 13.14 -16.64
C LEU A 121 6.05 14.01 -17.53
N ARG A 122 5.75 13.58 -18.77
CA ARG A 122 4.80 14.29 -19.65
C ARG A 122 3.37 14.26 -19.13
N VAL A 123 3.01 13.25 -18.33
CA VAL A 123 1.68 13.06 -17.76
C VAL A 123 1.66 13.08 -16.23
N GLY A 124 2.82 13.22 -15.58
CA GLY A 124 3.00 13.04 -14.13
C GLY A 124 2.08 13.93 -13.29
N ARG A 125 1.87 15.19 -13.70
CA ARG A 125 0.94 16.10 -13.01
C ARG A 125 -0.50 15.55 -12.97
N MET A 126 -0.97 14.94 -14.06
CA MET A 126 -2.30 14.33 -14.11
C MET A 126 -2.35 13.05 -13.28
N VAL A 127 -1.29 12.24 -13.31
CA VAL A 127 -1.19 11.03 -12.48
C VAL A 127 -1.25 11.39 -10.99
N GLU A 128 -0.56 12.44 -10.58
CA GLU A 128 -0.61 12.97 -9.20
C GLU A 128 -2.00 13.50 -8.83
N GLN A 129 -2.67 14.22 -9.73
CA GLN A 129 -4.04 14.71 -9.51
C GLN A 129 -5.06 13.58 -9.37
N LEU A 130 -4.85 12.47 -10.08
CA LEU A 130 -5.65 11.25 -9.94
C LEU A 130 -5.33 10.49 -8.64
N GLY A 131 -4.32 10.92 -7.87
CA GLY A 131 -3.92 10.30 -6.62
C GLY A 131 -3.18 8.96 -6.81
N PHE A 132 -2.73 8.65 -8.02
CA PHE A 132 -2.00 7.42 -8.29
C PHE A 132 -0.57 7.50 -7.75
N ILE A 133 -0.03 6.34 -7.35
CA ILE A 133 1.32 6.18 -6.82
C ILE A 133 2.17 5.48 -7.87
N CYS A 134 3.45 5.80 -7.93
CA CYS A 134 4.42 5.16 -8.81
C CYS A 134 5.42 4.33 -8.01
N MET A 135 5.60 3.09 -8.42
CA MET A 135 6.64 2.19 -7.93
C MET A 135 7.68 1.98 -9.03
N TRP A 136 8.91 2.41 -8.75
CA TRP A 136 10.05 2.34 -9.65
C TRP A 136 10.97 1.20 -9.23
N VAL A 137 10.93 0.11 -9.99
CA VAL A 137 11.74 -1.08 -9.73
C VAL A 137 13.14 -0.84 -10.26
N GLN A 138 14.12 -0.91 -9.37
CA GLN A 138 15.54 -0.74 -9.67
C GLN A 138 16.12 -2.03 -10.28
N GLU A 139 17.35 -1.97 -10.79
CA GLU A 139 18.07 -3.12 -11.36
C GLU A 139 18.18 -4.28 -10.36
N ASP A 140 18.46 -3.98 -9.09
CA ASP A 140 18.56 -4.94 -8.00
C ASP A 140 17.18 -5.40 -7.46
N GLN A 141 16.11 -5.07 -8.15
CA GLN A 141 14.70 -5.33 -7.80
C GLN A 141 14.23 -4.64 -6.52
N THR A 142 15.00 -3.72 -5.93
CA THR A 142 14.47 -2.82 -4.91
C THR A 142 13.43 -1.88 -5.51
N VAL A 143 12.50 -1.38 -4.69
CA VAL A 143 11.39 -0.54 -5.14
C VAL A 143 11.47 0.85 -4.50
N LYS A 144 11.55 1.89 -5.33
CA LYS A 144 11.35 3.28 -4.92
C LYS A 144 9.88 3.65 -5.12
N VAL A 145 9.31 4.37 -4.17
CA VAL A 145 7.90 4.79 -4.21
C VAL A 145 7.83 6.30 -4.31
N GLU A 146 7.04 6.78 -5.28
CA GLU A 146 6.82 8.21 -5.54
C GLU A 146 5.33 8.48 -5.72
N GLY A 147 4.86 9.65 -5.30
CA GLY A 147 3.47 10.05 -5.42
C GLY A 147 3.26 11.42 -4.82
N SER A 148 2.04 11.96 -4.94
CA SER A 148 1.74 13.28 -4.38
C SER A 148 1.87 13.26 -2.86
N GLU A 149 2.55 14.27 -2.29
CA GLU A 149 2.58 14.54 -0.84
C GLU A 149 1.18 14.72 -0.23
N LYS A 150 0.19 15.06 -1.06
CA LYS A 150 -1.22 15.15 -0.65
C LYS A 150 -1.88 13.79 -0.49
N ASN A 151 -1.32 12.73 -1.07
CA ASN A 151 -1.84 11.38 -0.91
C ASN A 151 -1.40 10.84 0.45
N LYS A 152 -2.29 10.93 1.44
CA LYS A 152 -2.06 10.47 2.81
C LYS A 152 -1.66 8.99 2.89
N LEU A 153 -2.08 8.18 1.92
CA LEU A 153 -1.78 6.75 1.85
C LEU A 153 -0.37 6.46 1.31
N MET A 154 0.38 7.42 0.76
CA MET A 154 1.78 7.22 0.36
C MET A 154 2.66 6.71 1.51
N ARG A 155 2.38 7.17 2.73
CA ARG A 155 3.18 6.89 3.92
C ARG A 155 3.15 5.42 4.36
N ILE A 156 2.17 4.65 3.88
CA ILE A 156 2.06 3.21 4.17
C ILE A 156 3.22 2.41 3.56
N PHE A 157 3.96 2.99 2.61
CA PHE A 157 5.09 2.36 1.93
C PHE A 157 6.47 2.77 2.47
N SER A 158 6.55 3.81 3.31
CA SER A 158 7.81 4.34 3.82
C SER A 158 8.52 3.32 4.76
N PRO A 159 9.84 3.14 4.66
CA PRO A 159 10.60 2.23 5.53
C PRO A 159 10.84 2.75 6.95
N ASP A 160 10.36 3.94 7.32
CA ASP A 160 10.88 4.60 8.51
C ASP A 160 10.16 4.19 9.81
N LYS A 161 10.94 3.54 10.68
CA LYS A 161 10.63 3.16 12.06
C LYS A 161 10.46 4.37 13.00
N ARG A 162 10.50 5.62 12.50
CA ARG A 162 10.50 6.85 13.33
C ARG A 162 9.61 8.00 12.86
N GLN A 163 8.69 7.81 11.94
CA GLN A 163 7.66 8.82 11.67
C GLN A 163 6.28 8.31 12.06
N VAL A 164 5.94 8.62 13.32
CA VAL A 164 4.62 8.51 13.91
C VAL A 164 3.73 9.56 13.26
N GLU A 165 3.02 9.21 12.18
CA GLU A 165 1.78 9.91 11.83
C GLU A 165 0.71 8.85 11.50
N VAL A 166 0.12 8.35 12.60
CA VAL A 166 -1.30 8.08 12.76
C VAL A 166 -1.96 7.28 11.62
N LEU A 167 -1.94 5.94 11.74
CA LEU A 167 -2.84 5.03 11.02
C LEU A 167 -4.33 5.20 11.41
N PHE A 168 -4.61 6.11 12.34
CA PHE A 168 -5.89 6.28 13.02
C PHE A 168 -6.35 7.74 12.94
N ASP A 169 -6.97 8.15 11.83
CA ASP A 169 -7.18 9.57 11.52
C ASP A 169 -7.79 10.39 12.69
N GLN A 170 -7.63 11.72 12.64
CA GLN A 170 -8.03 12.58 13.76
C GLN A 170 -9.50 12.42 14.15
N GLU A 171 -10.37 12.16 13.17
CA GLU A 171 -11.80 11.95 13.43
C GLU A 171 -12.05 10.60 14.13
N GLU A 172 -11.38 9.54 13.70
CA GLU A 172 -11.47 8.23 14.33
C GLU A 172 -10.88 8.23 15.75
N SER A 173 -9.81 9.00 15.95
CA SER A 173 -9.24 9.31 17.26
C SER A 173 -10.27 9.94 18.20
N GLU A 174 -10.97 10.97 17.75
CA GLU A 174 -11.99 11.64 18.54
C GLU A 174 -13.18 10.71 18.85
N ARG A 175 -13.62 9.91 17.87
CA ARG A 175 -14.70 8.92 18.06
C ARG A 175 -14.32 7.86 19.09
N PHE A 176 -13.10 7.33 19.04
CA PHE A 176 -12.65 6.34 20.02
C PHE A 176 -12.43 6.94 21.40
N ILE A 177 -11.90 8.17 21.49
CA ILE A 177 -11.82 8.89 22.77
C ILE A 177 -13.22 9.03 23.38
N LYS A 178 -14.21 9.47 22.60
CA LYS A 178 -15.60 9.58 23.05
C LYS A 178 -16.16 8.24 23.52
N PHE A 179 -15.91 7.17 22.77
CA PHE A 179 -16.30 5.82 23.16
C PHE A 179 -15.68 5.39 24.49
N LEU A 180 -14.37 5.59 24.68
CA LEU A 180 -13.68 5.24 25.93
C LEU A 180 -14.21 6.01 27.13
N ARG A 181 -14.55 7.29 26.94
CA ARG A 181 -15.13 8.13 27.99
C ARG A 181 -16.55 7.68 28.34
N ASN A 182 -17.35 7.31 27.34
CA ASN A 182 -18.75 6.96 27.56
C ASN A 182 -18.92 5.54 28.13
N GLU A 183 -18.25 4.55 27.52
CA GLU A 183 -18.47 3.13 27.84
C GLU A 183 -17.61 2.64 29.02
N TYR A 184 -16.47 3.29 29.25
CA TYR A 184 -15.50 2.87 30.26
C TYR A 184 -15.19 3.96 31.28
N SER A 185 -15.84 5.12 31.19
CA SER A 185 -15.68 6.25 32.12
C SER A 185 -14.23 6.73 32.27
N LEU A 186 -13.42 6.62 31.19
CA LEU A 186 -12.04 7.11 31.21
C LEU A 186 -12.00 8.64 31.29
N GLY A 187 -10.99 9.16 31.98
CA GLY A 187 -10.61 10.57 31.87
C GLY A 187 -10.04 10.90 30.49
N GLU A 188 -10.11 12.17 30.09
CA GLU A 188 -9.64 12.66 28.78
C GLU A 188 -8.19 12.25 28.48
N SER A 189 -7.29 12.45 29.44
CA SER A 189 -5.86 12.10 29.28
C SER A 189 -5.68 10.59 29.10
N SER A 190 -6.36 9.77 29.90
CA SER A 190 -6.27 8.31 29.77
C SER A 190 -6.84 7.79 28.45
N ALA A 191 -7.90 8.42 27.93
CA ALA A 191 -8.46 8.08 26.63
C ALA A 191 -7.50 8.44 25.49
N LYS A 192 -6.85 9.60 25.55
CA LYS A 192 -5.78 10.00 24.61
C LYS A 192 -4.57 9.06 24.68
N ASP A 193 -4.16 8.66 25.87
CA ASP A 193 -3.05 7.71 26.02
C ASP A 193 -3.40 6.34 25.42
N ALA A 194 -4.67 5.91 25.49
CA ALA A 194 -5.12 4.69 24.83
C ALA A 194 -4.98 4.79 23.31
N VAL A 195 -5.35 5.93 22.70
CA VAL A 195 -5.12 6.19 21.26
C VAL A 195 -3.63 6.05 20.92
N GLY A 196 -2.75 6.66 21.71
CA GLY A 196 -1.30 6.55 21.52
C GLY A 196 -0.80 5.10 21.54
N ARG A 197 -1.34 4.27 22.45
CA ARG A 197 -1.01 2.84 22.53
C ARG A 197 -1.48 2.07 21.31
N ILE A 198 -2.71 2.33 20.81
CA ILE A 198 -3.23 1.71 19.58
C ILE A 198 -2.33 2.03 18.40
N ASN A 199 -1.97 3.31 18.23
CA ASN A 199 -1.04 3.74 17.19
C ASN A 199 0.31 3.02 17.31
N GLY A 200 0.82 2.85 18.53
CA GLY A 200 2.03 2.06 18.79
C GLY A 200 1.93 0.60 18.31
N MET A 201 0.80 -0.06 18.57
CA MET A 201 0.58 -1.46 18.17
C MET A 201 0.40 -1.63 16.66
N LEU A 202 -0.36 -0.73 16.03
CA LEU A 202 -0.53 -0.69 14.57
C LEU A 202 0.82 -0.50 13.87
N ASN A 203 1.63 0.46 14.35
CA ASN A 203 2.96 0.73 13.79
C ASN A 203 3.93 -0.45 13.91
N ARG A 204 3.76 -1.29 14.93
CA ARG A 204 4.59 -2.48 15.14
C ARG A 204 4.01 -3.75 14.51
N GLY A 205 2.86 -3.65 13.82
CA GLY A 205 2.18 -4.80 13.23
C GLY A 205 1.68 -5.82 14.26
N ILE A 206 1.55 -5.41 15.53
CA ILE A 206 1.02 -6.25 16.61
C ILE A 206 -0.48 -6.46 16.43
N TYR A 207 -1.14 -5.46 15.84
CA TYR A 207 -2.56 -5.49 15.49
C TYR A 207 -2.70 -4.96 14.06
N ASN A 208 -3.49 -5.66 13.24
CA ASN A 208 -3.68 -5.39 11.82
C ASN A 208 -5.16 -5.26 11.43
N GLY A 209 -6.06 -5.05 12.41
CA GLY A 209 -7.49 -4.87 12.17
C GLY A 209 -8.34 -6.12 12.43
N GLU A 210 -7.78 -7.08 13.17
CA GLU A 210 -8.46 -8.30 13.56
C GLU A 210 -9.72 -8.02 14.39
N ASN A 211 -10.72 -8.89 14.26
CA ASN A 211 -12.02 -8.67 14.92
C ASN A 211 -12.06 -9.14 16.37
N GLU A 212 -11.05 -9.91 16.79
CA GLU A 212 -10.98 -10.53 18.10
C GLU A 212 -9.54 -10.45 18.62
N PHE A 213 -9.41 -10.39 19.93
CA PHE A 213 -8.11 -10.35 20.59
C PHE A 213 -7.57 -11.77 20.71
N SER A 214 -6.37 -12.03 20.19
CA SER A 214 -5.78 -13.37 20.17
C SER A 214 -4.62 -13.55 21.16
N PRO A 215 -4.30 -14.79 21.59
CA PRO A 215 -3.14 -15.08 22.43
C PRO A 215 -1.81 -14.65 21.79
N GLU A 216 -1.69 -14.70 20.46
CA GLU A 216 -0.50 -14.27 19.73
C GLU A 216 -0.29 -12.76 19.85
N MET A 217 -1.36 -11.96 19.78
CA MET A 217 -1.31 -10.52 20.02
C MET A 217 -0.88 -10.24 21.46
N GLU A 218 -1.43 -10.97 22.43
CA GLU A 218 -1.06 -10.84 23.83
C GLU A 218 0.43 -11.12 24.04
N ALA A 219 0.93 -12.24 23.51
CA ALA A 219 2.34 -12.58 23.58
C ALA A 219 3.23 -11.52 22.93
N ALA A 220 2.83 -10.98 21.77
CA ALA A 220 3.53 -9.90 21.10
C ALA A 220 3.56 -8.61 21.94
N ILE A 221 2.44 -8.22 22.57
CA ILE A 221 2.39 -7.05 23.46
C ILE A 221 3.30 -7.24 24.67
N ILE A 222 3.27 -8.42 25.31
CA ILE A 222 4.09 -8.72 26.49
C ILE A 222 5.58 -8.60 26.15
N ARG A 223 5.98 -9.09 24.97
CA ARG A 223 7.36 -9.01 24.49
C ARG A 223 7.79 -7.56 24.22
N GLU A 224 6.93 -6.78 23.57
CA GLU A 224 7.30 -5.44 23.08
C GLU A 224 7.11 -4.32 24.11
N TYR A 225 6.25 -4.54 25.10
CA TYR A 225 5.91 -3.56 26.14
C TYR A 225 5.91 -4.19 27.54
N PRO A 226 7.01 -4.82 27.99
CA PRO A 226 7.00 -5.63 29.22
C PRO A 226 6.60 -4.84 30.47
N LYS A 227 6.93 -3.54 30.54
CA LYS A 227 6.63 -2.65 31.66
C LYS A 227 5.20 -2.10 31.67
N SER A 228 4.53 -2.06 30.53
CA SER A 228 3.20 -1.46 30.36
C SER A 228 2.21 -2.39 29.64
N LYS A 229 2.51 -3.70 29.62
CA LYS A 229 1.75 -4.73 28.92
C LYS A 229 0.26 -4.71 29.24
N VAL A 230 -0.10 -4.50 30.52
CA VAL A 230 -1.49 -4.46 30.98
C VAL A 230 -2.26 -3.34 30.28
N ASP A 231 -1.68 -2.14 30.20
CA ASP A 231 -2.33 -1.00 29.57
C ASP A 231 -2.49 -1.19 28.06
N TYR A 232 -1.47 -1.77 27.39
CA TYR A 232 -1.53 -2.04 25.95
C TYR A 232 -2.56 -3.11 25.61
N ILE A 233 -2.60 -4.21 26.39
CA ILE A 233 -3.63 -5.25 26.26
C ILE A 233 -5.02 -4.64 26.44
N LEU A 234 -5.22 -3.83 27.48
CA LEU A 234 -6.51 -3.23 27.79
C LEU A 234 -6.94 -2.23 26.72
N ALA A 235 -6.01 -1.40 26.23
CA ALA A 235 -6.27 -0.48 25.12
C ALA A 235 -6.72 -1.26 23.88
N LEU A 236 -6.01 -2.34 23.51
CA LEU A 236 -6.33 -3.13 22.32
C LEU A 236 -7.71 -3.79 22.42
N LYS A 237 -8.02 -4.42 23.55
CA LYS A 237 -9.33 -5.05 23.78
C LYS A 237 -10.46 -4.04 23.62
N ARG A 238 -10.33 -2.86 24.22
CA ARG A 238 -11.32 -1.78 24.12
C ARG A 238 -11.45 -1.25 22.69
N PHE A 239 -10.35 -1.18 21.96
CA PHE A 239 -10.36 -0.75 20.56
C PHE A 239 -11.08 -1.76 19.65
N ILE A 240 -10.86 -3.05 19.87
CA ILE A 240 -11.60 -4.11 19.17
C ILE A 240 -13.10 -4.01 19.47
N SER A 241 -13.49 -3.80 20.74
CA SER A 241 -14.91 -3.57 21.09
C SER A 241 -15.51 -2.33 20.41
N PHE A 242 -14.75 -1.24 20.32
CA PHE A 242 -15.15 -0.03 19.58
C PHE A 242 -15.44 -0.33 18.11
N GLN A 243 -14.53 -1.08 17.45
CA GLN A 243 -14.68 -1.45 16.05
C GLN A 243 -15.89 -2.38 15.83
N GLN A 244 -16.11 -3.34 16.74
CA GLN A 244 -17.28 -4.21 16.70
C GLN A 244 -18.59 -3.41 16.83
N LYS A 245 -18.68 -2.50 17.80
CA LYS A 245 -19.89 -1.68 18.03
C LYS A 245 -20.24 -0.81 16.82
N ARG A 246 -19.24 -0.17 16.21
CA ARG A 246 -19.43 0.59 14.95
C ARG A 246 -20.00 -0.25 13.82
N ARG A 247 -19.54 -1.50 13.67
CA ARG A 247 -20.04 -2.39 12.62
C ARG A 247 -21.50 -2.79 12.84
N VAL A 248 -21.94 -2.91 14.10
CA VAL A 248 -23.34 -3.17 14.43
C VAL A 248 -24.20 -1.94 14.13
N GLU A 249 -23.73 -0.74 14.50
CA GLU A 249 -24.44 0.52 14.21
C GLU A 249 -24.60 0.76 12.70
N ILE A 250 -23.59 0.44 11.89
CA ILE A 250 -23.65 0.54 10.41
C ILE A 250 -24.63 -0.47 9.81
N LYS A 251 -24.75 -1.68 10.39
CA LYS A 251 -25.68 -2.72 9.91
C LYS A 251 -27.12 -2.54 10.40
N GLY A 252 -27.34 -1.71 11.43
CA GLY A 252 -28.65 -1.44 12.02
C GLY A 252 -29.35 -0.18 11.48
N GLY A 253 -28.67 0.63 10.67
CA GLY A 253 -29.26 1.78 9.99
C GLY A 253 -29.93 1.37 8.68
N TRP A 254 -31.24 1.11 8.73
CA TRP A 254 -32.13 1.12 7.57
C TRP A 254 -32.74 2.51 7.41
#